data_AF-A0A6P2CW53-F1
#
_entry.id   AF-A0A6P2CW53-F1
#
_cell.length_a   1.000
_cell.length_b   1.000
_cell.length_c   1.000
_cell.angle_alpha   90.00
_cell.angle_beta   90.00
_cell.angle_gamma   90.00
#
_symmetry.space_group_name_H-M   'P 1'
#
loop_
_entity.id
_entity.type
_entity.pdbx_description
1 polymer ?
#
loop_
_entity_poly.entity_id
_entity_poly.type
_entity_poly.pdbx_seq_one_letter_code
_entity_poly.pdbx_strand_id
1 'polypeptide(L)'
;MVPLEEYLTAYTRSPIAAEVSDTYRANVLRAVRCVSKDCGFATPTDFDREAVENWMAARIEDGMSARSRNYYRESLVAFANWCVGTERLVGHDLNRVPKADQKSDPRRQRRSLTEDELKRLLAVATVCPLTDTQTIRRGNRKGQTAADLKPETVARLQALGRERALIYKALVLTGLRKNELATLTIGQLDLTAGSAFLQLDAADEKSREGNAIAIRDDLADDLRNWLADKLATVQAVAREVGEPTPTRLPGETLLFDVPPGLVRILDRDLVAAGIPKRDDRGRTVDVHAMRTTFGTVLSKTGTAPRTAQAAMRHSDIKLTMGVYTDTRLLDVRGTVEKLPTLPLTDGPGTTKGTITESRTSDDSASVTNPVAPTLFRGGHSGATPGTEHPNNEHQNKADGIDVSVDAVNGKPSVTTSVTEGHRVGLIGFEPTTSWSRTVF
;
A
#
# COMPACT_ATOMS: atom_id res chain seq x y z
N MET A 1 23.49 -39.19 0.51
CA MET A 1 22.38 -38.26 0.79
C MET A 1 22.50 -37.10 -0.18
N VAL A 2 21.44 -36.70 -0.87
CA VAL A 2 21.50 -35.63 -1.87
C VAL A 2 21.62 -34.27 -1.15
N PRO A 3 22.54 -33.37 -1.54
CA PRO A 3 22.69 -32.07 -0.91
C PRO A 3 21.47 -31.16 -1.13
N LEU A 4 21.17 -30.28 -0.16
CA LEU A 4 20.07 -29.32 -0.22
C LEU A 4 20.08 -28.47 -1.51
N GLU A 5 21.25 -28.08 -2.00
CA GLU A 5 21.37 -27.21 -3.18
C GLU A 5 20.85 -27.90 -4.47
N GLU A 6 20.97 -29.22 -4.58
CA GLU A 6 20.39 -29.98 -5.69
C GLU A 6 18.86 -29.95 -5.63
N TYR A 7 18.28 -30.04 -4.43
CA TYR A 7 16.84 -29.89 -4.23
C TYR A 7 16.35 -28.48 -4.53
N LEU A 8 17.10 -27.45 -4.13
CA LEU A 8 16.76 -26.05 -4.44
C LEU A 8 16.82 -25.79 -5.95
N THR A 9 17.81 -26.36 -6.64
CA THR A 9 17.91 -26.30 -8.10
C THR A 9 16.70 -26.97 -8.75
N ALA A 10 16.32 -28.17 -8.31
CA ALA A 10 15.13 -28.86 -8.80
C ALA A 10 13.83 -28.09 -8.48
N TYR A 11 13.74 -27.49 -7.28
CA TYR A 11 12.61 -26.66 -6.87
C TYR A 11 12.41 -25.53 -7.86
N THR A 12 13.47 -24.88 -8.35
CA THR A 12 13.30 -23.74 -9.28
C THR A 12 12.44 -24.03 -10.50
N ARG A 13 12.44 -25.28 -11.00
CA ARG A 13 11.68 -25.71 -12.18
C ARG A 13 10.18 -25.79 -11.94
N SER A 14 9.75 -26.12 -10.72
CA SER A 14 8.33 -26.31 -10.41
C SER A 14 7.54 -25.00 -10.34
N PRO A 15 8.00 -23.94 -9.66
CA PRO A 15 7.40 -22.61 -9.74
C PRO A 15 7.50 -21.97 -11.13
N ILE A 16 8.50 -22.32 -11.95
CA ILE A 16 8.54 -21.90 -13.36
C ILE A 16 7.39 -22.53 -14.12
N ALA A 17 7.19 -23.84 -13.98
CA ALA A 17 6.07 -24.55 -14.60
C ALA A 17 4.69 -24.08 -14.10
N ALA A 18 4.63 -23.57 -12.87
CA ALA A 18 3.43 -22.95 -12.29
C ALA A 18 3.32 -21.43 -12.55
N GLU A 19 4.18 -20.88 -13.43
CA GLU A 19 4.19 -19.46 -13.84
C GLU A 19 4.25 -18.46 -12.66
N VAL A 20 4.92 -18.86 -11.58
CA VAL A 20 5.10 -18.03 -10.39
C VAL A 20 6.22 -17.02 -10.61
N SER A 21 6.02 -15.78 -10.13
CA SER A 21 6.98 -14.68 -10.33
C SER A 21 8.41 -15.02 -9.92
N ASP A 22 9.39 -14.51 -10.68
CA ASP A 22 10.82 -14.68 -10.41
C ASP A 22 11.23 -14.13 -9.04
N THR A 23 10.62 -13.03 -8.61
CA THR A 23 10.84 -12.46 -7.27
C THR A 23 10.41 -13.41 -6.17
N TYR A 24 9.24 -14.04 -6.29
CA TYR A 24 8.79 -15.03 -5.31
C TYR A 24 9.76 -16.21 -5.24
N ARG A 25 10.17 -16.73 -6.40
CA ARG A 25 11.14 -17.83 -6.49
C ARG A 25 12.45 -17.47 -5.79
N ALA A 26 13.05 -16.34 -6.14
CA ALA A 26 14.30 -15.87 -5.55
C ALA A 26 14.17 -15.68 -4.03
N ASN A 27 13.03 -15.16 -3.58
CA ASN A 27 12.75 -14.98 -2.16
C ASN A 27 12.67 -16.32 -1.42
N VAL A 28 11.96 -17.33 -1.94
CA VAL A 28 11.90 -18.65 -1.28
C VAL A 28 13.28 -19.27 -1.20
N LEU A 29 14.05 -19.27 -2.29
CA LEU A 29 15.40 -19.84 -2.32
C LEU A 29 16.33 -19.15 -1.32
N ARG A 30 16.28 -17.81 -1.25
CA ARG A 30 17.08 -17.02 -0.30
C ARG A 30 16.72 -17.36 1.14
N ALA A 31 15.43 -17.46 1.46
CA ALA A 31 14.96 -17.77 2.79
C ALA A 31 15.39 -19.19 3.22
N VAL A 32 15.20 -20.19 2.36
CA VAL A 32 15.59 -21.58 2.65
C VAL A 32 17.10 -21.67 2.86
N ARG A 33 17.92 -21.10 1.96
CA ARG A 33 19.38 -21.09 2.12
C ARG A 33 19.82 -20.43 3.42
N CYS A 34 19.20 -19.32 3.81
CA CYS A 34 19.53 -18.61 5.04
C CYS A 34 19.27 -19.47 6.28
N VAL A 35 18.05 -20.00 6.41
CA VAL A 35 17.67 -20.79 7.59
C VAL A 35 18.44 -22.10 7.63
N SER A 36 18.59 -22.79 6.50
CA SER A 36 19.35 -24.04 6.43
C SER A 36 20.82 -23.86 6.79
N LYS A 37 21.45 -22.75 6.34
CA LYS A 37 22.83 -22.44 6.74
C LYS A 37 22.94 -22.21 8.23
N ASP A 38 22.04 -21.41 8.80
CA ASP A 38 22.10 -21.04 10.22
C ASP A 38 21.73 -22.20 11.16
N CYS A 39 20.86 -23.12 10.70
CA CYS A 39 20.45 -24.31 11.47
C CYS A 39 21.31 -25.55 11.18
N GLY A 40 22.24 -25.48 10.22
CA GLY A 40 23.11 -26.61 9.86
C GLY A 40 22.43 -27.72 9.04
N PHE A 41 21.33 -27.42 8.35
CA PHE A 41 20.63 -28.39 7.51
C PHE A 41 21.38 -28.62 6.20
N ALA A 42 22.03 -29.78 6.05
CA ALA A 42 22.75 -30.16 4.84
C ALA A 42 21.81 -30.70 3.76
N THR A 43 20.68 -31.28 4.17
CA THR A 43 19.68 -31.92 3.31
C THR A 43 18.26 -31.61 3.81
N PRO A 44 17.22 -31.76 2.97
CA PRO A 44 15.84 -31.55 3.40
C PRO A 44 15.37 -32.52 4.50
N THR A 45 16.01 -33.69 4.65
CA THR A 45 15.71 -34.63 5.74
C THR A 45 16.20 -34.15 7.10
N ASP A 46 17.13 -33.20 7.13
CA ASP A 46 17.66 -32.61 8.36
C ASP A 46 16.73 -31.51 8.91
N PHE A 47 15.66 -31.16 8.18
CA PHE A 47 14.71 -30.14 8.63
C PHE A 47 14.05 -30.55 9.94
N ASP A 48 14.38 -29.80 10.97
CA ASP A 48 13.88 -30.01 12.32
C ASP A 48 13.11 -28.77 12.80
N ARG A 49 11.94 -29.01 13.37
CA ARG A 49 11.06 -27.95 13.87
C ARG A 49 11.69 -27.22 15.06
N GLU A 50 12.29 -27.93 15.99
CA GLU A 50 12.84 -27.34 17.22
C GLU A 50 14.01 -26.41 16.87
N ALA A 51 14.90 -26.84 15.97
CA ALA A 51 15.98 -26.01 15.43
C ALA A 51 15.46 -24.73 14.76
N VAL A 52 14.38 -24.81 13.98
CA VAL A 52 13.75 -23.62 13.35
C VAL A 52 13.10 -22.71 14.40
N GLU A 53 12.43 -23.25 15.41
CA GLU A 53 11.85 -22.47 16.52
C GLU A 53 12.93 -21.74 17.32
N ASN A 54 14.02 -22.44 17.66
CA ASN A 54 15.18 -21.85 18.34
C ASN A 54 15.87 -20.77 17.49
N TRP A 55 16.02 -21.02 16.19
CA TRP A 55 16.53 -20.01 15.26
C TRP A 55 15.63 -18.77 15.24
N MET A 56 14.30 -18.95 15.16
CA MET A 56 13.37 -17.82 15.20
C MET A 56 13.42 -17.06 16.53
N ALA A 57 13.60 -17.76 17.66
CA ALA A 57 13.76 -17.14 18.97
C ALA A 57 15.03 -16.27 19.03
N ALA A 58 16.18 -16.79 18.58
CA ALA A 58 17.42 -16.01 18.49
C ALA A 58 17.26 -14.78 17.58
N ARG A 59 16.53 -14.90 16.46
CA ARG A 59 16.25 -13.74 15.59
C ARG A 59 15.34 -12.69 16.24
N ILE A 60 14.54 -13.03 17.25
CA ILE A 60 13.78 -12.03 18.03
C ILE A 60 14.75 -11.15 18.81
N GLU A 61 15.75 -11.75 19.45
CA GLU A 61 16.79 -11.05 20.21
C GLU A 61 17.59 -10.10 19.31
N ASP A 62 17.83 -10.50 18.06
CA ASP A 62 18.44 -9.68 17.01
C ASP A 62 17.48 -8.59 16.45
N GLY A 63 16.25 -8.48 16.96
CA GLY A 63 15.28 -7.46 16.60
C GLY A 63 14.43 -7.73 15.35
N MET A 64 14.46 -8.96 14.80
CA MET A 64 13.73 -9.32 13.59
C MET A 64 12.20 -9.20 13.76
N SER A 65 11.55 -8.55 12.79
CA SER A 65 10.09 -8.35 12.82
C SER A 65 9.30 -9.66 12.73
N ALA A 66 8.09 -9.68 13.30
CA ALA A 66 7.13 -10.78 13.15
C ALA A 66 6.82 -11.08 11.68
N ARG A 67 6.78 -10.05 10.83
CA ARG A 67 6.58 -10.20 9.38
C ARG A 67 7.73 -10.96 8.72
N SER A 68 8.98 -10.59 9.03
CA SER A 68 10.17 -11.23 8.48
C SER A 68 10.28 -12.68 8.94
N ARG A 69 10.03 -12.97 10.22
CA ARG A 69 9.98 -14.35 10.74
C ARG A 69 8.93 -15.20 10.02
N ASN A 70 7.73 -14.67 9.82
CA ASN A 70 6.68 -15.35 9.06
C ASN A 70 7.07 -15.59 7.59
N TYR A 71 7.80 -14.68 6.96
CA TYR A 71 8.31 -14.86 5.60
C TYR A 71 9.30 -16.05 5.50
N TYR A 72 10.24 -16.16 6.43
CA TYR A 72 11.14 -17.32 6.49
C TYR A 72 10.37 -18.63 6.72
N ARG A 73 9.45 -18.62 7.69
CA ARG A 73 8.56 -19.75 7.98
C ARG A 73 7.79 -20.21 6.75
N GLU A 74 7.10 -19.29 6.08
CA GLU A 74 6.26 -19.59 4.92
C GLU A 74 7.09 -20.09 3.74
N SER A 75 8.28 -19.55 3.54
CA SER A 75 9.21 -20.01 2.50
C SER A 75 9.71 -21.43 2.75
N LEU A 76 10.08 -21.76 3.99
CA LEU A 76 10.50 -23.11 4.39
C LEU A 76 9.36 -24.11 4.20
N VAL A 77 8.17 -23.77 4.70
CA VAL A 77 6.98 -24.61 4.58
C VAL A 77 6.62 -24.85 3.11
N ALA A 78 6.66 -23.81 2.26
CA ALA A 78 6.38 -23.96 0.84
C ALA A 78 7.36 -24.94 0.16
N PHE A 79 8.66 -24.82 0.46
CA PHE A 79 9.68 -25.72 -0.08
C PHE A 79 9.53 -27.16 0.45
N ALA A 80 9.28 -27.33 1.75
CA ALA A 80 9.10 -28.65 2.36
C ALA A 80 7.83 -29.36 1.86
N ASN A 81 6.71 -28.64 1.69
CA ASN A 81 5.49 -29.17 1.08
C ASN A 81 5.75 -29.62 -0.37
N TRP A 82 6.54 -28.86 -1.15
CA TRP A 82 6.94 -29.28 -2.51
C TRP A 82 7.79 -30.55 -2.49
N CYS A 83 8.73 -30.68 -1.55
CA CYS A 83 9.50 -31.91 -1.40
C CYS A 83 8.60 -33.11 -1.11
N VAL A 84 7.59 -32.97 -0.25
CA VAL A 84 6.62 -34.05 0.02
C VAL A 84 5.74 -34.35 -1.20
N GLY A 85 5.17 -33.33 -1.82
CA GLY A 85 4.30 -33.48 -2.99
C GLY A 85 5.00 -34.03 -4.23
N THR A 86 6.33 -34.04 -4.25
CA THR A 86 7.13 -34.66 -5.31
C THR A 86 7.91 -35.89 -4.84
N GLU A 87 7.49 -36.48 -3.70
CA GLU A 87 8.00 -37.72 -3.13
C GLU A 87 9.50 -37.71 -2.78
N ARG A 88 10.07 -36.51 -2.59
CA ARG A 88 11.46 -36.28 -2.15
C ARG A 88 11.61 -36.36 -0.63
N LEU A 89 10.53 -36.14 0.09
CA LEU A 89 10.40 -36.29 1.54
C LEU A 89 9.15 -37.11 1.85
N VAL A 90 9.22 -37.97 2.88
CA VAL A 90 8.06 -38.72 3.37
C VAL A 90 7.07 -37.80 4.09
N GLY A 91 7.59 -36.79 4.79
CA GLY A 91 6.79 -35.82 5.54
C GLY A 91 7.67 -34.76 6.19
N HIS A 92 7.04 -33.75 6.78
CA HIS A 92 7.70 -32.75 7.62
C HIS A 92 6.69 -32.16 8.62
N ASP A 93 7.17 -31.57 9.72
CA ASP A 93 6.34 -30.97 10.75
C ASP A 93 6.46 -29.44 10.85
N LEU A 94 7.24 -28.80 9.96
CA LEU A 94 7.39 -27.33 9.87
C LEU A 94 6.07 -26.55 9.77
N ASN A 95 4.97 -27.18 9.35
CA ASN A 95 3.63 -26.58 9.38
C ASN A 95 3.17 -26.22 10.80
N ARG A 96 3.73 -26.88 11.83
CA ARG A 96 3.43 -26.68 13.25
C ARG A 96 4.26 -25.59 13.92
N VAL A 97 5.30 -25.07 13.26
CA VAL A 97 6.02 -23.87 13.75
C VAL A 97 4.98 -22.75 13.93
N PRO A 98 4.92 -22.05 15.07
CA PRO A 98 3.92 -21.01 15.28
C PRO A 98 4.12 -19.82 14.32
N LYS A 99 3.02 -19.19 13.90
CA LYS A 99 3.08 -17.90 13.20
C LYS A 99 3.25 -16.79 14.22
N ALA A 100 4.19 -15.88 13.99
CA ALA A 100 4.34 -14.70 14.82
C ALA A 100 3.17 -13.75 14.59
N ASP A 101 2.58 -13.19 15.65
CA ASP A 101 1.51 -12.21 15.52
C ASP A 101 2.07 -10.89 14.95
N GLN A 102 1.66 -10.57 13.72
CA GLN A 102 2.06 -9.31 13.06
C GLN A 102 1.28 -8.11 13.59
N LYS A 103 0.10 -8.32 14.19
CA LYS A 103 -0.74 -7.23 14.70
C LYS A 103 -0.16 -6.64 15.98
N SER A 104 0.47 -7.46 16.82
CA SER A 104 1.18 -7.02 18.02
C SER A 104 2.56 -6.41 17.72
N ASP A 105 3.07 -6.48 16.48
CA ASP A 105 4.38 -5.95 16.08
C ASP A 105 4.29 -4.91 14.93
N PRO A 106 3.55 -3.78 15.11
CA PRO A 106 3.45 -2.76 14.08
C PRO A 106 4.72 -1.92 13.99
N ARG A 107 5.70 -2.36 13.18
CA ARG A 107 7.00 -1.67 13.00
C ARG A 107 6.93 -0.36 12.22
N ARG A 108 6.05 -0.29 11.21
CA ARG A 108 5.96 0.87 10.32
C ARG A 108 4.51 1.25 10.05
N GLN A 109 4.02 2.20 10.84
CA GLN A 109 2.73 2.83 10.61
C GLN A 109 2.92 4.07 9.74
N ARG A 110 2.06 4.22 8.72
CA ARG A 110 2.10 5.38 7.81
C ARG A 110 1.11 6.44 8.26
N ARG A 111 1.43 7.70 8.02
CA ARG A 111 0.50 8.82 8.14
C ARG A 111 0.20 9.40 6.78
N SER A 112 -0.94 10.07 6.67
CA SER A 112 -1.28 10.85 5.48
C SER A 112 -0.64 12.24 5.53
N LEU A 113 -0.36 12.79 4.35
CA LEU A 113 0.05 14.17 4.19
C LEU A 113 -1.19 15.07 4.21
N THR A 114 -1.07 16.22 4.87
CA THR A 114 -2.08 17.28 4.82
C THR A 114 -2.03 18.02 3.49
N GLU A 115 -3.09 18.76 3.16
CA GLU A 115 -3.13 19.58 1.93
C GLU A 115 -1.99 20.60 1.89
N ASP A 116 -1.68 21.24 3.01
CA ASP A 116 -0.58 22.21 3.11
C ASP A 116 0.79 21.55 2.97
N GLU A 117 0.98 20.37 3.56
CA GLU A 117 2.20 19.57 3.36
C GLU A 117 2.36 19.17 1.89
N LEU A 118 1.28 18.76 1.21
CA LEU A 118 1.31 18.43 -0.21
C LEU A 118 1.70 19.64 -1.07
N LYS A 119 1.07 20.81 -0.84
CA LYS A 119 1.42 22.06 -1.55
C LYS A 119 2.89 22.41 -1.39
N ARG A 120 3.41 22.37 -0.16
CA ARG A 120 4.84 22.63 0.11
C ARG A 120 5.75 21.59 -0.57
N LEU A 121 5.39 20.31 -0.49
CA LEU A 121 6.18 19.25 -1.10
C LEU A 121 6.28 19.39 -2.62
N LEU A 122 5.17 19.68 -3.31
CA LEU A 122 5.14 19.87 -4.76
C LEU A 122 5.93 21.10 -5.20
N ALA A 123 5.82 22.21 -4.46
CA ALA A 123 6.62 23.41 -4.71
C ALA A 123 8.12 23.11 -4.57
N VAL A 124 8.52 22.41 -3.51
CA VAL A 124 9.92 22.02 -3.26
C VAL A 124 10.44 21.05 -4.31
N ALA A 125 9.67 20.02 -4.66
CA ALA A 125 10.03 19.04 -5.68
C ALA A 125 10.36 19.70 -7.04
N THR A 126 9.65 20.78 -7.37
CA THR A 126 9.82 21.55 -8.61
C THR A 126 11.17 22.27 -8.70
N VAL A 127 11.70 22.77 -7.57
CA VAL A 127 12.91 23.61 -7.55
C VAL A 127 14.16 22.88 -7.03
N CYS A 128 13.97 21.86 -6.18
CA CYS A 128 15.06 21.15 -5.49
C CYS A 128 16.19 20.67 -6.41
N PRO A 129 15.95 20.07 -7.59
CA PRO A 129 17.04 19.66 -8.48
C PRO A 129 17.99 20.79 -8.88
N LEU A 130 17.43 21.97 -9.14
CA LEU A 130 18.20 23.15 -9.54
C LEU A 130 18.93 23.72 -8.33
N THR A 131 18.21 23.94 -7.22
CA THR A 131 18.77 24.50 -5.99
C THR A 131 19.88 23.61 -5.40
N ASP A 132 19.69 22.29 -5.39
CA ASP A 132 20.68 21.32 -4.89
C ASP A 132 22.00 21.37 -5.67
N THR A 133 21.91 21.60 -6.99
CA THR A 133 23.07 21.71 -7.89
C THR A 133 23.72 23.08 -7.78
N GLN A 134 22.94 24.14 -7.62
CA GLN A 134 23.44 25.50 -7.43
C GLN A 134 24.08 25.72 -6.05
N THR A 135 23.74 24.87 -5.07
CA THR A 135 24.25 24.96 -3.70
C THR A 135 25.70 24.46 -3.61
N ILE A 136 26.59 25.36 -3.20
CA ILE A 136 28.02 25.07 -3.04
C ILE A 136 28.23 24.15 -1.83
N ARG A 137 28.83 22.97 -2.04
CA ARG A 137 29.00 21.95 -0.97
C ARG A 137 30.35 22.01 -0.24
N ARG A 138 31.33 22.74 -0.77
CA ARG A 138 32.72 22.79 -0.28
C ARG A 138 33.26 24.22 -0.27
N GLY A 139 34.25 24.49 0.59
CA GLY A 139 34.94 25.78 0.70
C GLY A 139 34.19 26.84 1.51
N ASN A 140 34.68 28.08 1.48
CA ASN A 140 34.21 29.17 2.35
C ASN A 140 32.79 29.65 2.05
N ARG A 141 32.28 29.40 0.83
CA ARG A 141 30.90 29.74 0.41
C ARG A 141 29.94 28.56 0.55
N LYS A 142 30.27 27.55 1.36
CA LYS A 142 29.44 26.36 1.56
C LYS A 142 28.03 26.76 2.03
N GLY A 143 27.02 26.20 1.38
CA GLY A 143 25.60 26.47 1.66
C GLY A 143 25.00 27.60 0.83
N GLN A 144 25.78 28.39 0.10
CA GLN A 144 25.26 29.45 -0.78
C GLN A 144 24.80 28.86 -2.13
N THR A 145 23.64 29.31 -2.61
CA THR A 145 23.09 29.00 -3.94
C THR A 145 23.67 29.97 -4.97
N ALA A 146 24.91 29.74 -5.39
CA ALA A 146 25.67 30.69 -6.21
C ALA A 146 26.56 30.02 -7.27
N ALA A 147 26.37 28.72 -7.52
CA ALA A 147 27.09 28.08 -8.62
C ALA A 147 26.49 28.52 -9.96
N ASP A 148 27.35 29.04 -10.84
CA ASP A 148 27.00 29.39 -12.20
C ASP A 148 26.84 28.12 -13.04
N LEU A 149 25.71 27.98 -13.72
CA LEU A 149 25.33 26.79 -14.48
C LEU A 149 25.02 27.20 -15.91
N LYS A 150 25.44 26.36 -16.87
CA LYS A 150 25.09 26.55 -18.27
C LYS A 150 23.55 26.61 -18.45
N PRO A 151 23.02 27.45 -19.34
CA PRO A 151 21.58 27.58 -19.58
C PRO A 151 20.90 26.22 -19.85
N GLU A 152 21.52 25.36 -20.64
CA GLU A 152 21.05 23.99 -20.92
C GLU A 152 20.94 23.13 -19.67
N THR A 153 21.90 23.25 -18.74
CA THR A 153 21.87 22.51 -17.47
C THR A 153 20.76 23.01 -16.57
N VAL A 154 20.52 24.33 -16.53
CA VAL A 154 19.41 24.92 -15.80
C VAL A 154 18.07 24.40 -16.34
N ALA A 155 17.87 24.45 -17.65
CA ALA A 155 16.65 23.97 -18.30
C ALA A 155 16.40 22.48 -18.01
N ARG A 156 17.44 21.64 -18.10
CA ARG A 156 17.35 20.21 -17.77
C ARG A 156 16.97 19.96 -16.31
N LEU A 157 17.56 20.69 -15.37
CA LEU A 157 17.26 20.56 -13.94
C LEU A 157 15.85 21.06 -13.60
N GLN A 158 15.38 22.11 -14.26
CA GLN A 158 14.00 22.57 -14.14
C GLN A 158 13.00 21.53 -14.67
N ALA A 159 13.29 20.91 -15.83
CA ALA A 159 12.47 19.82 -16.36
C ALA A 159 12.42 18.63 -15.40
N LEU A 160 13.57 18.22 -14.84
CA LEU A 160 13.64 17.17 -13.82
C LEU A 160 12.80 17.50 -12.56
N GLY A 161 12.80 18.77 -12.15
CA GLY A 161 11.98 19.23 -11.02
C GLY A 161 10.49 19.16 -11.31
N ARG A 162 10.06 19.61 -12.48
CA ARG A 162 8.67 19.49 -12.93
C ARG A 162 8.23 18.03 -12.98
N GLU A 163 9.04 17.15 -13.57
CA GLU A 163 8.77 15.71 -13.61
C GLU A 163 8.62 15.11 -12.20
N ARG A 164 9.53 15.46 -11.29
CA ARG A 164 9.48 15.00 -9.89
C ARG A 164 8.20 15.43 -9.19
N ALA A 165 7.77 16.68 -9.37
CA ALA A 165 6.52 17.18 -8.80
C ALA A 165 5.31 16.44 -9.39
N LEU A 166 5.30 16.17 -10.70
CA LEU A 166 4.25 15.39 -11.35
C LEU A 166 4.20 13.94 -10.88
N ILE A 167 5.35 13.31 -10.64
CA ILE A 167 5.42 11.98 -10.02
C ILE A 167 4.69 11.97 -8.67
N TYR A 168 4.96 12.93 -7.79
CA TYR A 168 4.28 13.02 -6.49
C TYR A 168 2.79 13.32 -6.65
N LYS A 169 2.41 14.28 -7.52
CA LYS A 169 1.01 14.63 -7.79
C LYS A 169 0.24 13.42 -8.31
N ALA A 170 0.81 12.68 -9.26
CA ALA A 170 0.21 11.46 -9.82
C ALA A 170 -0.01 10.40 -8.74
N LEU A 171 1.00 10.09 -7.91
CA LEU A 171 0.86 9.10 -6.82
C LEU A 171 -0.26 9.46 -5.83
N VAL A 172 -0.41 10.75 -5.50
CA VAL A 172 -1.41 11.23 -4.54
C VAL A 172 -2.81 11.27 -5.13
N LEU A 173 -2.96 11.56 -6.41
CA LEU A 173 -4.28 11.72 -7.04
C LEU A 173 -4.84 10.45 -7.69
N THR A 174 -4.00 9.43 -7.92
CA THR A 174 -4.42 8.15 -8.52
C THR A 174 -4.25 6.95 -7.58
N GLY A 175 -3.50 7.14 -6.49
CA GLY A 175 -3.13 6.07 -5.58
C GLY A 175 -2.24 5.00 -6.20
N LEU A 176 -1.60 5.23 -7.35
CA LEU A 176 -0.67 4.28 -7.96
C LEU A 176 0.43 3.82 -6.98
N ARG A 177 0.85 2.56 -7.09
CA ARG A 177 2.07 2.07 -6.43
C ARG A 177 3.29 2.60 -7.18
N LYS A 178 4.44 2.70 -6.50
CA LYS A 178 5.70 3.18 -7.11
C LYS A 178 6.03 2.43 -8.40
N ASN A 179 5.96 1.10 -8.39
CA ASN A 179 6.33 0.29 -9.55
C ASN A 179 5.29 0.39 -10.68
N GLU A 180 3.99 0.49 -10.35
CA GLU A 180 2.93 0.74 -11.34
C GLU A 180 3.18 2.07 -12.07
N LEU A 181 3.57 3.12 -11.34
CA LEU A 181 3.93 4.40 -11.96
C LEU A 181 5.22 4.32 -12.78
N ALA A 182 6.19 3.50 -12.35
CA ALA A 182 7.48 3.36 -13.02
C ALA A 182 7.40 2.59 -14.34
N THR A 183 6.39 1.72 -14.51
CA THR A 183 6.16 0.97 -15.77
C THR A 183 5.09 1.59 -16.66
N LEU A 184 4.35 2.60 -16.17
CA LEU A 184 3.27 3.25 -16.91
C LEU A 184 3.80 3.92 -18.18
N THR A 185 3.22 3.57 -19.32
CA THR A 185 3.55 4.10 -20.65
C THR A 185 2.55 5.15 -21.11
N ILE A 186 2.91 5.94 -22.13
CA ILE A 186 2.02 6.94 -22.73
C ILE A 186 0.82 6.27 -23.41
N GLY A 187 1.02 5.10 -24.02
CA GLY A 187 -0.03 4.34 -24.71
C GLY A 187 -1.15 3.84 -23.78
N GLN A 188 -0.91 3.86 -22.48
CA GLN A 188 -1.87 3.50 -21.44
C GLN A 188 -2.73 4.66 -20.95
N LEU A 189 -2.54 5.87 -21.49
CA LEU A 189 -3.30 7.06 -21.11
C LEU A 189 -4.36 7.42 -22.16
N ASP A 190 -5.56 7.71 -21.68
CA ASP A 190 -6.56 8.50 -22.40
C ASP A 190 -6.76 9.81 -21.63
N LEU A 191 -6.35 10.93 -22.24
CA LEU A 191 -6.43 12.26 -21.63
C LEU A 191 -7.59 13.09 -22.21
N THR A 192 -8.65 12.42 -22.69
CA THR A 192 -9.87 13.07 -23.16
C THR A 192 -10.51 13.88 -22.02
N ALA A 193 -10.76 15.17 -22.26
CA ALA A 193 -11.29 16.08 -21.26
C ALA A 193 -12.65 15.60 -20.70
N GLY A 194 -12.80 15.56 -19.38
CA GLY A 194 -14.01 15.10 -18.70
C GLY A 194 -14.17 13.58 -18.61
N SER A 195 -13.28 12.80 -19.24
CA SER A 195 -13.30 11.34 -19.20
C SER A 195 -11.90 10.73 -19.15
N ALA A 196 -10.91 11.48 -18.65
CA ALA A 196 -9.53 11.02 -18.64
C ALA A 196 -9.35 9.79 -17.74
N PHE A 197 -8.59 8.81 -18.22
CA PHE A 197 -8.25 7.61 -17.46
C PHE A 197 -6.87 7.07 -17.86
N LEU A 198 -6.32 6.20 -17.01
CA LEU A 198 -5.19 5.34 -17.36
C LEU A 198 -5.59 3.87 -17.23
N GLN A 199 -5.04 3.04 -18.10
CA GLN A 199 -5.24 1.61 -18.11
C GLN A 199 -3.96 0.93 -17.63
N LEU A 200 -4.02 0.18 -16.54
CA LEU A 200 -2.90 -0.67 -16.14
C LEU A 200 -2.89 -1.96 -16.94
N ASP A 201 -1.71 -2.40 -17.36
CA ASP A 201 -1.53 -3.74 -17.92
C ASP A 201 -1.71 -4.79 -16.84
N ALA A 202 -2.41 -5.87 -17.18
CA ALA A 202 -2.58 -7.01 -16.29
C ALA A 202 -1.22 -7.60 -15.85
N ALA A 203 -0.17 -7.51 -16.66
CA ALA A 203 1.16 -8.01 -16.29
C ALA A 203 1.77 -7.23 -15.10
N ASP A 204 1.46 -5.94 -14.99
CA ASP A 204 2.05 -5.03 -13.99
C ASP A 204 1.17 -4.87 -12.74
N GLU A 205 -0.07 -5.35 -12.81
CA GLU A 205 -0.99 -5.32 -11.68
C GLU A 205 -0.82 -6.54 -10.77
N LYS A 206 -0.81 -6.31 -9.45
CA LYS A 206 -0.71 -7.36 -8.44
C LYS A 206 -1.82 -8.43 -8.51
N SER A 207 -3.01 -8.08 -8.99
CA SER A 207 -4.14 -9.02 -9.23
C SER A 207 -4.22 -9.52 -10.67
N ARG A 208 -3.45 -8.96 -11.59
CA ARG A 208 -3.51 -9.23 -13.04
C ARG A 208 -4.88 -9.04 -13.70
N GLU A 209 -5.69 -8.11 -13.20
CA GLU A 209 -7.04 -7.88 -13.72
C GLU A 209 -7.12 -6.79 -14.79
N GLY A 210 -6.14 -5.87 -14.82
CA GLY A 210 -6.11 -4.78 -15.79
C GLY A 210 -7.14 -3.71 -15.45
N ASN A 211 -6.82 -2.85 -14.49
CA ASN A 211 -7.75 -1.85 -13.98
C ASN A 211 -7.60 -0.48 -14.66
N ALA A 212 -8.76 0.12 -14.98
CA ALA A 212 -8.86 1.52 -15.38
C ALA A 212 -8.91 2.44 -14.15
N ILE A 213 -8.12 3.50 -14.13
CA ILE A 213 -8.12 4.51 -13.07
C ILE A 213 -8.52 5.85 -13.70
N ALA A 214 -9.61 6.43 -13.22
CA ALA A 214 -10.00 7.78 -13.60
C ALA A 214 -8.93 8.80 -13.18
N ILE A 215 -8.60 9.71 -14.09
CA ILE A 215 -7.69 10.83 -13.87
C ILE A 215 -8.52 12.08 -13.71
N ARG A 216 -8.23 12.86 -12.68
CA ARG A 216 -8.84 14.18 -12.47
C ARG A 216 -8.40 15.15 -13.57
N ASP A 217 -9.30 16.00 -14.06
CA ASP A 217 -9.03 16.88 -15.21
C ASP A 217 -7.78 17.76 -15.00
N ASP A 218 -7.57 18.31 -13.80
CA ASP A 218 -6.37 19.12 -13.51
C ASP A 218 -5.05 18.35 -13.51
N LEU A 219 -5.08 17.02 -13.32
CA LEU A 219 -3.92 16.16 -13.53
C LEU A 219 -3.80 15.80 -15.00
N ALA A 220 -4.90 15.55 -15.70
CA ALA A 220 -4.90 15.29 -17.14
C ALA A 220 -4.29 16.48 -17.91
N ASP A 221 -4.64 17.72 -17.53
CA ASP A 221 -4.09 18.95 -18.10
C ASP A 221 -2.59 19.06 -17.90
N ASP A 222 -2.12 18.81 -16.67
CA ASP A 222 -0.69 18.77 -16.34
C ASP A 222 0.06 17.71 -17.15
N LEU A 223 -0.53 16.52 -17.30
CA LEU A 223 0.05 15.45 -18.11
C LEU A 223 0.09 15.82 -19.59
N ARG A 224 -0.95 16.46 -20.14
CA ARG A 224 -0.94 16.95 -21.54
C ARG A 224 0.19 17.95 -21.76
N ASN A 225 0.36 18.91 -20.85
CA ASN A 225 1.45 19.88 -20.92
C ASN A 225 2.82 19.21 -20.84
N TRP A 226 2.98 18.24 -19.93
CA TRP A 226 4.22 17.47 -19.80
C TRP A 226 4.57 16.66 -21.05
N LEU A 227 3.58 16.01 -21.67
CA LEU A 227 3.78 15.25 -22.90
C LEU A 227 4.11 16.15 -24.09
N ALA A 228 3.53 17.35 -24.14
CA ALA A 228 3.89 18.37 -25.14
C ALA A 228 5.35 18.82 -24.99
N ASP A 229 5.80 19.10 -23.75
CA ASP A 229 7.20 19.43 -23.44
C ASP A 229 8.16 18.29 -23.84
N LYS A 230 7.81 17.04 -23.53
CA LYS A 230 8.58 15.84 -23.93
C LYS A 230 8.68 15.73 -25.45
N LEU A 231 7.56 15.88 -26.15
CA LEU A 231 7.53 15.82 -27.61
C LEU A 231 8.39 16.91 -28.23
N ALA A 232 8.29 18.15 -27.74
CA ALA A 232 9.11 19.27 -28.22
C ALA A 232 10.61 18.99 -28.05
N THR A 233 11.01 18.36 -26.94
CA THR A 233 12.40 17.95 -26.69
C THR A 233 12.88 16.91 -27.70
N VAL A 234 12.08 15.86 -27.94
CA VAL A 234 12.42 14.81 -28.92
C VAL A 234 12.49 15.39 -30.34
N GLN A 235 11.57 16.28 -30.70
CA GLN A 235 11.56 16.95 -31.99
C GLN A 235 12.78 17.85 -32.19
N ALA A 236 13.22 18.56 -31.15
CA ALA A 236 14.43 19.40 -31.21
C ALA A 236 15.68 18.55 -31.49
N VAL A 237 15.83 17.42 -30.78
CA VAL A 237 16.95 16.48 -30.99
C VAL A 237 16.90 15.88 -32.39
N ALA A 238 15.73 15.43 -32.86
CA ALA A 238 15.58 14.88 -34.20
C ALA A 238 16.00 15.88 -35.29
N ARG A 239 15.64 17.16 -35.14
CA ARG A 239 16.05 18.24 -36.07
C ARG A 239 17.56 18.48 -36.06
N GLU A 240 18.19 18.41 -34.90
CA GLU A 240 19.64 18.60 -34.75
C GLU A 240 20.45 17.48 -35.42
N VAL A 241 19.99 16.22 -35.28
CA VAL A 241 20.67 15.03 -35.82
C VAL A 241 20.25 14.73 -37.28
N GLY A 242 19.26 15.45 -37.82
CA GLY A 242 18.77 15.28 -39.20
C GLY A 242 17.81 14.09 -39.38
N GLU A 243 17.20 13.62 -38.30
CA GLU A 243 16.21 12.55 -38.31
C GLU A 243 14.77 13.07 -38.59
N PRO A 244 13.85 12.22 -39.07
CA PRO A 244 12.45 12.59 -39.24
C PRO A 244 11.83 13.10 -37.94
N THR A 245 11.27 14.31 -37.95
CA THR A 245 10.63 14.91 -36.78
C THR A 245 9.34 14.16 -36.44
N PRO A 246 9.23 13.51 -35.26
CA PRO A 246 8.05 12.75 -34.91
C PRO A 246 6.86 13.67 -34.62
N THR A 247 5.66 13.29 -35.08
CA THR A 247 4.41 14.01 -34.80
C THR A 247 3.80 13.64 -33.46
N ARG A 248 4.14 12.47 -32.91
CA ARG A 248 3.70 11.96 -31.61
C ARG A 248 4.80 11.16 -30.93
N LEU A 249 4.74 11.08 -29.60
CA LEU A 249 5.60 10.17 -28.85
C LEU A 249 5.15 8.71 -29.09
N PRO A 250 6.08 7.74 -29.18
CA PRO A 250 5.73 6.32 -29.23
C PRO A 250 4.93 5.91 -28.00
N GLY A 251 3.93 5.04 -28.17
CA GLY A 251 3.07 4.58 -27.06
C GLY A 251 3.84 3.86 -25.95
N GLU A 252 4.89 3.11 -26.30
CA GLU A 252 5.75 2.38 -25.36
C GLU A 252 6.68 3.28 -24.52
N THR A 253 6.71 4.58 -24.81
CA THR A 253 7.51 5.52 -24.02
C THR A 253 6.98 5.58 -22.59
N LEU A 254 7.86 5.49 -21.61
CA LEU A 254 7.48 5.66 -20.20
C LEU A 254 6.95 7.08 -19.94
N LEU A 255 5.87 7.16 -19.17
CA LEU A 255 5.26 8.44 -18.79
C LEU A 255 6.25 9.29 -17.98
N PHE A 256 7.00 8.67 -17.08
CA PHE A 256 7.99 9.30 -16.20
C PHE A 256 9.27 8.47 -16.10
N ASP A 257 10.42 9.14 -15.96
CA ASP A 257 11.64 8.50 -15.46
C ASP A 257 11.58 8.43 -13.92
N VAL A 258 11.02 7.34 -13.38
CA VAL A 258 10.88 7.16 -11.93
C VAL A 258 12.19 6.65 -11.32
N PRO A 259 12.91 7.46 -10.54
CA PRO A 259 14.24 7.07 -10.07
C PRO A 259 14.17 5.89 -9.08
N PRO A 260 15.10 4.91 -9.17
CA PRO A 260 15.13 3.79 -8.21
C PRO A 260 15.28 4.30 -6.77
N GLY A 261 16.06 5.38 -6.60
CA GLY A 261 16.28 6.10 -5.35
C GLY A 261 15.16 7.06 -4.91
N LEU A 262 13.94 6.98 -5.47
CA LEU A 262 12.83 7.90 -5.15
C LEU A 262 12.58 8.06 -3.65
N VAL A 263 12.74 7.00 -2.84
CA VAL A 263 12.58 7.06 -1.38
C VAL A 263 13.57 8.06 -0.75
N ARG A 264 14.84 8.01 -1.16
CA ARG A 264 15.88 8.93 -0.65
C ARG A 264 15.70 10.35 -1.19
N ILE A 265 15.12 10.48 -2.38
CA ILE A 265 14.78 11.77 -2.97
C ILE A 265 13.65 12.41 -2.16
N LEU A 266 12.56 11.67 -1.94
CA LEU A 266 11.44 12.12 -1.11
C LEU A 266 11.89 12.51 0.29
N ASP A 267 12.75 11.73 0.94
CA ASP A 267 13.27 12.07 2.27
C ASP A 267 13.97 13.45 2.30
N ARG A 268 14.73 13.79 1.24
CA ARG A 268 15.37 15.11 1.13
C ARG A 268 14.37 16.22 0.85
N ASP A 269 13.41 15.97 -0.03
CA ASP A 269 12.35 16.93 -0.35
C ASP A 269 11.46 17.21 0.87
N LEU A 270 11.18 16.20 1.71
CA LEU A 270 10.45 16.38 2.98
C LEU A 270 11.21 17.32 3.94
N VAL A 271 12.53 17.13 4.07
CA VAL A 271 13.37 18.02 4.89
C VAL A 271 13.35 19.45 4.33
N ALA A 272 13.52 19.62 3.02
CA ALA A 272 13.50 20.92 2.37
C ALA A 272 12.12 21.61 2.48
N ALA A 273 11.02 20.84 2.51
CA ALA A 273 9.65 21.35 2.70
C ALA A 273 9.25 21.59 4.17
N GLY A 274 10.15 21.32 5.12
CA GLY A 274 9.86 21.42 6.55
C GLY A 274 8.79 20.43 7.01
N ILE A 275 8.70 19.27 6.35
CA ILE A 275 7.72 18.23 6.64
C ILE A 275 8.38 17.15 7.50
N PRO A 276 7.94 16.95 8.75
CA PRO A 276 8.55 15.94 9.61
C PRO A 276 8.23 14.54 9.08
N LYS A 277 9.28 13.74 8.86
CA LYS A 277 9.15 12.36 8.37
C LYS A 277 8.34 11.50 9.34
N ARG A 278 8.48 11.73 10.65
CA ARG A 278 7.67 11.10 11.72
C ARG A 278 6.80 12.15 12.37
N ASP A 279 5.53 11.86 12.58
CA ASP A 279 4.66 12.71 13.40
C ASP A 279 4.76 12.40 14.89
N ASP A 280 3.99 13.14 15.68
CA ASP A 280 3.79 12.99 17.12
C ASP A 280 3.27 11.60 17.54
N ARG A 281 2.65 10.85 16.62
CA ARG A 281 2.17 9.47 16.83
C ARG A 281 3.21 8.42 16.46
N GLY A 282 4.43 8.85 16.08
CA GLY A 282 5.50 7.97 15.60
C GLY A 282 5.29 7.41 14.18
N ARG A 283 4.25 7.84 13.47
CA ARG A 283 3.90 7.36 12.11
C ARG A 283 4.73 8.07 11.05
N THR A 284 5.13 7.34 10.02
CA THR A 284 6.08 7.80 9.00
C THR A 284 5.44 8.19 7.68
N VAL A 285 6.03 9.16 6.99
CA VAL A 285 5.81 9.40 5.55
C VAL A 285 6.86 8.67 4.73
N ASP A 286 6.42 7.96 3.69
CA ASP A 286 7.24 7.32 2.65
C ASP A 286 6.53 7.41 1.30
N VAL A 287 7.09 6.84 0.23
CA VAL A 287 6.46 6.88 -1.10
C VAL A 287 5.06 6.25 -1.06
N HIS A 288 4.86 5.19 -0.28
CA HIS A 288 3.57 4.51 -0.14
C HIS A 288 2.57 5.29 0.74
N ALA A 289 3.04 6.26 1.52
CA ALA A 289 2.18 7.21 2.23
C ALA A 289 1.42 8.13 1.25
N MET A 290 1.89 8.33 0.02
CA MET A 290 1.13 9.05 -1.02
C MET A 290 -0.18 8.34 -1.33
N ARG A 291 -0.14 7.02 -1.47
CA ARG A 291 -1.33 6.18 -1.64
C ARG A 291 -2.22 6.14 -0.38
N THR A 292 -1.61 6.22 0.80
CA THR A 292 -2.36 6.39 2.07
C THR A 292 -3.10 7.73 2.11
N THR A 293 -2.44 8.77 1.61
CA THR A 293 -3.02 10.11 1.47
C THR A 293 -4.20 10.10 0.51
N PHE A 294 -4.08 9.46 -0.66
CA PHE A 294 -5.19 9.29 -1.60
C PHE A 294 -6.43 8.65 -0.95
N GLY A 295 -6.27 7.50 -0.29
CA GLY A 295 -7.38 6.81 0.39
C GLY A 295 -8.01 7.62 1.52
N THR A 296 -7.17 8.39 2.24
CA THR A 296 -7.65 9.28 3.30
C THR A 296 -8.45 10.46 2.74
N VAL A 297 -8.00 11.07 1.64
CA VAL A 297 -8.71 12.16 0.98
C VAL A 297 -10.06 11.68 0.47
N LEU A 298 -10.13 10.51 -0.18
CA LEU A 298 -11.40 9.91 -0.62
C LEU A 298 -12.37 9.71 0.56
N SER A 299 -11.88 9.21 1.69
CA SER A 299 -12.70 9.01 2.88
C SER A 299 -13.17 10.36 3.47
N LYS A 300 -12.27 11.35 3.51
CA LYS A 300 -12.57 12.71 4.01
C LYS A 300 -13.64 13.42 3.17
N THR A 301 -13.70 13.17 1.86
CA THR A 301 -14.73 13.75 0.98
C THR A 301 -16.09 13.04 1.08
N GLY A 302 -16.24 12.05 1.96
CA GLY A 302 -17.49 11.29 2.11
C GLY A 302 -17.72 10.26 1.00
N THR A 303 -16.67 9.90 0.25
CA THR A 303 -16.78 8.88 -0.80
C THR A 303 -17.24 7.55 -0.19
N ALA A 304 -18.25 6.92 -0.79
CA ALA A 304 -18.76 5.65 -0.31
C ALA A 304 -17.63 4.58 -0.23
N PRO A 305 -17.57 3.73 0.81
CA PRO A 305 -16.46 2.79 1.01
C PRO A 305 -16.19 1.87 -0.19
N ARG A 306 -17.23 1.43 -0.90
CA ARG A 306 -17.08 0.57 -2.08
C ARG A 306 -16.46 1.31 -3.27
N THR A 307 -16.81 2.58 -3.45
CA THR A 307 -16.23 3.47 -4.47
C THR A 307 -14.77 3.77 -4.13
N ALA A 308 -14.47 4.06 -2.85
CA ALA A 308 -13.11 4.22 -2.39
C ALA A 308 -12.27 2.94 -2.57
N GLN A 309 -12.84 1.75 -2.28
CA GLN A 309 -12.19 0.46 -2.55
C GLN A 309 -11.89 0.25 -4.03
N ALA A 310 -12.82 0.62 -4.93
CA ALA A 310 -12.62 0.55 -6.37
C ALA A 310 -11.50 1.48 -6.83
N ALA A 311 -11.54 2.76 -6.43
CA ALA A 311 -10.50 3.73 -6.75
C ALA A 311 -9.12 3.31 -6.23
N MET A 312 -9.09 2.73 -5.03
CA MET A 312 -7.88 2.18 -4.44
C MET A 312 -7.43 0.87 -5.09
N ARG A 313 -8.28 0.12 -5.79
CA ARG A 313 -7.98 -1.25 -6.28
C ARG A 313 -7.59 -2.20 -5.15
N HIS A 314 -8.38 -2.22 -4.08
CA HIS A 314 -8.19 -3.16 -2.97
C HIS A 314 -9.07 -4.40 -3.14
N SER A 315 -8.46 -5.58 -3.07
CA SER A 315 -9.18 -6.87 -3.10
C SER A 315 -10.06 -7.10 -1.87
N ASP A 316 -9.64 -6.60 -0.70
CA ASP A 316 -10.40 -6.68 0.55
C ASP A 316 -10.71 -5.26 1.06
N ILE A 317 -11.99 -5.02 1.36
CA ILE A 317 -12.49 -3.74 1.90
C ILE A 317 -11.84 -3.38 3.24
N LYS A 318 -11.39 -4.37 4.03
CA LYS A 318 -10.66 -4.14 5.29
C LYS A 318 -9.39 -3.32 5.09
N LEU A 319 -8.75 -3.42 3.92
CA LEU A 319 -7.58 -2.60 3.58
C LEU A 319 -7.99 -1.13 3.49
N THR A 320 -9.06 -0.81 2.76
CA THR A 320 -9.57 0.55 2.60
C THR A 320 -9.99 1.15 3.95
N MET A 321 -10.72 0.38 4.75
CA MET A 321 -11.27 0.86 6.03
C MET A 321 -10.25 0.99 7.15
N GLY A 322 -9.26 0.09 7.24
CA GLY A 322 -8.35 0.01 8.39
C GLY A 322 -6.91 0.46 8.14
N VAL A 323 -6.39 0.32 6.91
CA VAL A 323 -4.95 0.53 6.61
C VAL A 323 -4.70 1.86 5.90
N TYR A 324 -5.64 2.31 5.06
CA TYR A 324 -5.44 3.44 4.15
C TYR A 324 -6.21 4.72 4.51
N THR A 325 -6.87 4.75 5.67
CA THR A 325 -7.58 5.93 6.17
C THR A 325 -6.91 6.44 7.44
N ASP A 326 -6.19 7.56 7.36
CA ASP A 326 -5.63 8.22 8.54
C ASP A 326 -6.74 9.00 9.26
N THR A 327 -7.17 8.44 10.40
CA THR A 327 -8.26 8.98 11.22
C THR A 327 -8.02 10.40 11.70
N ARG A 328 -6.77 10.89 11.77
CA ARG A 328 -6.48 12.28 12.18
C ARG A 328 -6.97 13.31 11.17
N LEU A 329 -7.11 12.95 9.91
CA LEU A 329 -7.59 13.86 8.87
C LEU A 329 -9.13 13.80 8.70
N LEU A 330 -9.81 12.92 9.43
CA LEU A 330 -11.26 12.82 9.44
C LEU A 330 -11.86 13.80 10.46
N ASP A 331 -12.99 14.40 10.11
CA ASP A 331 -13.77 15.25 11.02
C ASP A 331 -14.68 14.40 11.92
N VAL A 332 -14.04 13.64 12.83
CA VAL A 332 -14.77 12.80 13.80
C VAL A 332 -15.61 13.68 14.72
N ARG A 333 -15.07 14.83 15.18
CA ARG A 333 -15.80 15.72 16.08
C ARG A 333 -17.04 16.30 15.41
N GLY A 334 -16.92 16.88 14.22
CA GLY A 334 -18.07 17.42 13.49
C GLY A 334 -19.09 16.35 13.12
N THR A 335 -18.68 15.07 13.01
CA THR A 335 -19.62 13.95 12.87
C THR A 335 -20.38 13.68 14.17
N VAL A 336 -19.69 13.68 15.32
CA VAL A 336 -20.30 13.50 16.64
C VAL A 336 -21.24 14.66 17.00
N GLU A 337 -20.93 15.89 16.59
CA GLU A 337 -21.80 17.07 16.82
C GLU A 337 -23.11 17.03 16.04
N LYS A 338 -23.24 16.16 15.03
CA LYS A 338 -24.52 15.94 14.32
C LYS A 338 -25.47 15.02 15.07
N LEU A 339 -25.02 14.40 16.16
CA LEU A 339 -25.88 13.58 17.00
C LEU A 339 -26.91 14.46 17.73
N PRO A 340 -28.12 13.93 17.99
CA PRO A 340 -29.15 14.71 18.67
C PRO A 340 -28.73 15.07 20.09
N THR A 341 -29.10 16.26 20.54
CA THR A 341 -28.99 16.65 21.96
C THR A 341 -29.98 15.82 22.78
N LEU A 342 -29.48 15.13 23.80
CA LEU A 342 -30.29 14.35 24.74
C LEU A 342 -30.24 15.03 26.13
N PRO A 343 -31.07 16.07 26.37
CA PRO A 343 -31.07 16.75 27.66
C PRO A 343 -31.50 15.78 28.76
N LEU A 344 -30.71 15.72 29.84
CA LEU A 344 -31.14 15.06 31.06
C LEU A 344 -32.02 16.05 31.81
N THR A 345 -33.26 15.66 32.10
CA THR A 345 -34.11 16.42 33.00
C THR A 345 -33.54 16.29 34.41
N ASP A 346 -33.08 17.40 34.98
CA ASP A 346 -32.92 17.51 36.42
C ASP A 346 -34.33 17.38 37.03
N GLY A 347 -34.71 16.18 37.48
CA GLY A 347 -36.02 15.94 38.07
C GLY A 347 -36.22 16.69 39.41
N PRO A 348 -37.45 16.73 39.95
CA PRO A 348 -38.69 17.21 39.38
C PRO A 348 -38.99 18.63 39.91
N GLY A 349 -38.85 19.64 39.07
CA GLY A 349 -39.41 20.96 39.34
C GLY A 349 -40.91 20.96 39.03
N THR A 350 -41.74 20.83 40.06
CA THR A 350 -43.19 21.05 40.12
C THR A 350 -43.77 21.84 38.92
N THR A 351 -44.30 21.14 37.93
CA THR A 351 -45.23 21.72 36.96
C THR A 351 -46.66 21.50 37.45
N LYS A 352 -47.25 22.54 38.05
CA LYS A 352 -48.71 22.63 38.19
C LYS A 352 -49.30 22.58 36.79
N GLY A 353 -50.03 21.51 36.51
CA GLY A 353 -50.76 21.34 35.27
C GLY A 353 -51.76 22.47 35.06
N THR A 354 -51.81 22.97 33.84
CA THR A 354 -53.05 23.46 33.25
C THR A 354 -53.14 22.83 31.88
N ILE A 355 -53.82 21.68 31.84
CA ILE A 355 -54.25 21.04 30.60
C ILE A 355 -55.32 21.95 30.03
N THR A 356 -55.05 22.56 28.88
CA THR A 356 -56.10 23.10 28.01
C THR A 356 -56.02 22.28 26.74
N GLU A 357 -56.97 21.36 26.58
CA GLU A 357 -57.13 20.57 25.37
C GLU A 357 -57.54 21.48 24.21
N SER A 358 -56.83 21.38 23.09
CA SER A 358 -57.40 21.71 21.78
C SER A 358 -57.08 20.58 20.81
N ARG A 359 -58.12 19.84 20.43
CA ARG A 359 -58.11 18.89 19.31
C ARG A 359 -58.16 19.64 17.98
N THR A 360 -57.39 19.16 17.00
CA THR A 360 -57.82 18.89 15.61
C THR A 360 -56.74 18.09 14.86
N SER A 361 -57.16 16.93 14.32
CA SER A 361 -56.82 16.20 13.07
C SER A 361 -55.73 16.81 12.14
N ASP A 362 -54.84 16.10 11.43
CA ASP A 362 -54.90 14.77 10.75
C ASP A 362 -53.50 14.21 10.39
N ASP A 363 -53.46 12.88 10.21
CA ASP A 363 -52.61 12.01 9.37
C ASP A 363 -51.07 12.18 9.23
N SER A 364 -50.32 11.20 9.76
CA SER A 364 -49.62 10.20 8.92
C SER A 364 -48.99 9.08 9.77
N ALA A 365 -49.14 7.86 9.28
CA ALA A 365 -48.92 6.60 9.98
C ALA A 365 -47.46 6.31 10.38
N SER A 366 -47.25 5.96 11.66
CA SER A 366 -46.07 5.21 12.11
C SER A 366 -46.50 3.79 12.46
N VAL A 367 -46.01 2.81 11.70
CA VAL A 367 -46.12 1.40 12.04
C VAL A 367 -45.02 1.09 13.06
N THR A 368 -45.38 0.85 14.33
CA THR A 368 -44.48 0.23 15.31
C THR A 368 -45.07 -1.10 15.74
N ASN A 369 -44.30 -2.18 15.53
CA ASN A 369 -44.56 -3.50 16.09
C ASN A 369 -44.21 -3.50 17.60
N PRO A 370 -45.01 -4.13 18.47
CA PRO A 370 -44.66 -4.25 19.88
C PRO A 370 -43.71 -5.43 20.08
N VAL A 371 -42.44 -5.15 20.40
CA VAL A 371 -41.55 -6.17 20.97
C VAL A 371 -41.50 -5.94 22.48
N ALA A 372 -42.03 -6.89 23.24
CA ALA A 372 -42.00 -6.90 24.70
C ALA A 372 -40.56 -7.02 25.24
N PRO A 373 -40.21 -6.34 26.34
CA PRO A 373 -38.87 -6.44 26.92
C PRO A 373 -38.70 -7.76 27.67
N THR A 374 -37.70 -8.55 27.28
CA THR A 374 -37.23 -9.69 28.07
C THR A 374 -36.29 -9.21 29.18
N LEU A 375 -36.58 -9.62 30.41
CA LEU A 375 -35.76 -9.32 31.60
C LEU A 375 -34.40 -10.02 31.52
N PHE A 376 -33.34 -9.23 31.53
CA PHE A 376 -31.95 -9.68 31.57
C PHE A 376 -31.57 -10.10 33.00
N ARG A 377 -31.18 -11.38 33.21
CA ARG A 377 -30.58 -11.84 34.48
C ARG A 377 -29.10 -11.44 34.50
N GLY A 378 -28.74 -10.56 35.43
CA GLY A 378 -27.34 -10.21 35.70
C GLY A 378 -26.57 -11.39 36.31
N GLY A 379 -25.56 -11.88 35.58
CA GLY A 379 -24.54 -12.78 36.11
C GLY A 379 -23.42 -11.98 36.75
N HIS A 380 -23.12 -12.26 38.01
CA HIS A 380 -22.04 -11.66 38.77
C HIS A 380 -20.68 -12.13 38.22
N SER A 381 -19.81 -11.20 37.81
CA SER A 381 -18.38 -11.44 37.64
C SER A 381 -17.63 -10.51 38.59
N GLY A 382 -17.13 -11.07 39.68
CA GLY A 382 -16.24 -10.38 40.61
C GLY A 382 -14.88 -10.16 39.95
N ALA A 383 -14.42 -8.92 39.93
CA ALA A 383 -13.08 -8.56 39.54
C ALA A 383 -12.15 -8.63 40.75
N THR A 384 -11.11 -9.46 40.68
CA THR A 384 -9.98 -9.44 41.60
C THR A 384 -9.03 -8.31 41.21
N PRO A 385 -8.51 -7.48 42.14
CA PRO A 385 -7.54 -6.45 41.80
C PRO A 385 -6.14 -7.07 41.66
N GLY A 386 -5.55 -6.94 40.47
CA GLY A 386 -4.15 -7.28 40.20
C GLY A 386 -3.24 -6.11 40.57
N THR A 387 -2.26 -6.39 41.42
CA THR A 387 -1.22 -5.49 41.92
C THR A 387 -0.38 -4.88 40.79
N GLU A 388 -0.29 -3.55 40.74
CA GLU A 388 0.63 -2.82 39.85
C GLU A 388 2.06 -2.83 40.42
N HIS A 389 3.02 -3.23 39.60
CA HIS A 389 4.45 -2.96 39.82
C HIS A 389 4.95 -2.02 38.71
N PRO A 390 5.66 -0.93 39.04
CA PRO A 390 6.21 -0.02 38.05
C PRO A 390 7.53 -0.58 37.51
N ASN A 391 7.66 -0.68 36.18
CA ASN A 391 8.93 -1.03 35.55
C ASN A 391 9.56 0.17 34.85
N ASN A 392 10.83 0.33 35.21
CA ASN A 392 11.77 1.40 34.91
C ASN A 392 12.09 1.51 33.41
N GLU A 393 12.20 2.74 32.92
CA GLU A 393 12.72 3.06 31.59
C GLU A 393 14.22 2.77 31.51
N HIS A 394 14.62 1.87 30.60
CA HIS A 394 15.98 1.84 30.09
C HIS A 394 15.97 2.10 28.58
N GLN A 395 16.46 3.28 28.22
CA GLN A 395 16.84 3.64 26.85
C GLN A 395 18.04 2.79 26.43
N ASN A 396 17.88 1.97 25.39
CA ASN A 396 19.01 1.48 24.61
C ASN A 396 18.69 1.57 23.13
N LYS A 397 19.50 2.37 22.42
CA LYS A 397 19.58 2.42 20.96
C LYS A 397 20.15 1.10 20.46
N ALA A 398 19.38 0.39 19.64
CA ALA A 398 19.89 -0.69 18.80
C ALA A 398 19.54 -0.37 17.34
N ASP A 399 20.57 -0.27 16.50
CA ASP A 399 20.46 -0.13 15.06
C ASP A 399 19.88 -1.43 14.47
N GLY A 400 18.61 -1.38 14.06
CA GLY A 400 17.94 -2.50 13.42
C GLY A 400 18.35 -2.68 11.96
N ILE A 401 18.88 -3.85 11.63
CA ILE A 401 19.09 -4.31 10.26
C ILE A 401 17.72 -4.71 9.70
N ASP A 402 17.07 -3.79 8.98
CA ASP A 402 15.80 -4.07 8.29
C ASP A 402 16.10 -4.56 6.87
N VAL A 403 15.88 -5.86 6.65
CA VAL A 403 15.91 -6.44 5.30
C VAL A 403 14.63 -5.99 4.59
N SER A 404 14.76 -5.04 3.66
CA SER A 404 13.68 -4.63 2.77
C SER A 404 13.27 -5.79 1.86
N VAL A 405 12.18 -6.48 2.20
CA VAL A 405 11.56 -7.50 1.35
C VAL A 405 10.35 -6.87 0.65
N ASP A 406 10.44 -6.68 -0.65
CA ASP A 406 9.31 -6.29 -1.49
C ASP A 406 8.26 -7.42 -1.49
N ALA A 407 7.07 -7.11 -0.97
CA ALA A 407 6.01 -8.08 -0.74
C ALA A 407 5.15 -8.31 -1.99
N VAL A 408 5.61 -9.21 -2.86
CA VAL A 408 4.76 -9.87 -3.85
C VAL A 408 3.95 -10.96 -3.14
N ASN A 409 2.81 -10.57 -2.56
CA ASN A 409 1.77 -11.53 -2.17
C ASN A 409 0.95 -11.90 -3.41
N GLY A 410 1.45 -12.83 -4.20
CA GLY A 410 0.63 -13.65 -5.09
C GLY A 410 0.59 -15.05 -4.49
N LYS A 411 -0.52 -15.44 -3.87
CA LYS A 411 -0.74 -16.85 -3.54
C LYS A 411 -1.25 -17.53 -4.81
N PRO A 412 -0.65 -18.63 -5.28
CA PRO A 412 -1.28 -19.45 -6.32
C PRO A 412 -2.56 -20.09 -5.75
N SER A 413 -3.54 -20.27 -6.62
CA SER A 413 -4.76 -21.03 -6.37
C SER A 413 -4.39 -22.48 -6.01
N VAL A 414 -4.75 -22.90 -4.79
CA VAL A 414 -4.62 -24.29 -4.36
C VAL A 414 -5.75 -25.08 -5.00
N THR A 415 -5.50 -25.72 -6.14
CA THR A 415 -6.31 -26.83 -6.63
C THR A 415 -5.71 -28.12 -6.07
N THR A 416 -6.24 -28.58 -4.94
CA THR A 416 -6.22 -30.00 -4.58
C THR A 416 -7.67 -30.49 -4.59
N SER A 417 -7.97 -31.34 -5.57
CA SER A 417 -9.20 -32.10 -5.65
C SER A 417 -9.31 -33.02 -4.43
N VAL A 418 -10.19 -32.66 -3.49
CA VAL A 418 -10.76 -33.63 -2.55
C VAL A 418 -12.13 -34.00 -3.09
N THR A 419 -12.21 -35.23 -3.58
CA THR A 419 -13.42 -35.87 -4.07
C THR A 419 -14.31 -36.21 -2.88
N GLU A 420 -15.29 -35.36 -2.58
CA GLU A 420 -16.50 -35.79 -1.86
C GLU A 420 -17.72 -35.31 -2.64
N GLY A 421 -18.34 -36.26 -3.33
CA GLY A 421 -19.54 -36.01 -4.11
C GLY A 421 -20.75 -35.92 -3.21
N HIS A 422 -21.49 -34.82 -3.28
CA HIS A 422 -22.94 -34.79 -3.15
C HIS A 422 -23.50 -33.84 -4.21
N ARG A 423 -24.28 -34.40 -5.13
CA ARG A 423 -25.00 -33.72 -6.21
C ARG A 423 -26.26 -33.06 -5.69
N VAL A 424 -26.40 -31.73 -5.84
CA VAL A 424 -27.64 -30.95 -6.05
C VAL A 424 -27.15 -29.58 -6.57
N GLY A 425 -27.63 -28.88 -7.59
CA GLY A 425 -28.71 -28.96 -8.57
C GLY A 425 -28.71 -27.57 -9.25
N LEU A 426 -28.86 -27.52 -10.57
CA LEU A 426 -28.83 -26.31 -11.43
C LEU A 426 -29.78 -25.20 -10.99
N ILE A 427 -29.32 -23.93 -11.00
CA ILE A 427 -30.11 -22.76 -11.44
C ILE A 427 -29.13 -21.75 -12.09
N GLY A 428 -29.35 -21.39 -13.35
CA GLY A 428 -28.51 -20.48 -14.11
C GLY A 428 -28.88 -19.00 -13.94
N PHE A 429 -28.04 -18.10 -14.46
CA PHE A 429 -28.43 -16.93 -15.27
C PHE A 429 -27.17 -16.23 -15.87
N GLU A 430 -27.18 -16.21 -17.21
CA GLU A 430 -26.58 -15.37 -18.27
C GLU A 430 -25.22 -14.59 -18.15
N PRO A 431 -24.48 -14.49 -19.28
CA PRO A 431 -23.15 -13.87 -19.37
C PRO A 431 -23.19 -12.35 -19.58
N THR A 432 -22.27 -11.62 -18.95
CA THR A 432 -22.04 -10.19 -19.24
C THR A 432 -21.05 -10.04 -20.39
N THR A 433 -21.51 -9.32 -21.42
CA THR A 433 -20.85 -8.90 -22.67
C THR A 433 -19.43 -8.36 -22.50
N SER A 434 -18.47 -8.97 -23.23
CA SER A 434 -17.16 -8.41 -23.54
C SER A 434 -17.26 -7.40 -24.68
N TRP A 435 -16.72 -6.19 -24.51
CA TRP A 435 -16.58 -5.23 -25.60
C TRP A 435 -15.26 -5.48 -26.35
N SER A 436 -15.39 -5.92 -27.61
CA SER A 436 -14.29 -6.07 -28.55
C SER A 436 -13.89 -4.72 -29.13
N ARG A 437 -12.57 -4.50 -29.21
CA ARG A 437 -11.93 -3.35 -29.84
C ARG A 437 -12.04 -3.49 -31.37
N THR A 438 -12.78 -2.60 -32.03
CA THR A 438 -12.71 -2.46 -33.50
C THR A 438 -11.57 -1.52 -33.84
N VAL A 439 -10.59 -2.03 -34.58
CA VAL A 439 -9.49 -1.27 -35.17
C VAL A 439 -10.00 -0.63 -36.46
N PHE A 440 -9.89 0.70 -36.56
CA PHE A 440 -9.65 1.44 -37.80
C PHE A 440 -8.75 2.62 -37.51
#